data_AF-A0ABD5FNV2-F1
#
_entry.id   AF-A0ABD5FNV2-F1
#
_cell.length_a   1.000
_cell.length_b   1.000
_cell.length_c   1.000
_cell.angle_alpha   90.00
_cell.angle_beta   90.00
_cell.angle_gamma   90.00
#
_symmetry.space_group_name_H-M   'P 1'
#
loop_
_entity.id
_entity.type
_entity.pdbx_description
1 polymer ?
#
loop_
_entity_poly.entity_id
_entity_poly.type
_entity_poly.pdbx_seq_one_letter_code
_entity_poly.pdbx_strand_id
1 'polypeptide(L)'
;MKAKKLIVGMAVFSFAGLLLGGCGADDNNTGSSSTSESTSQTSASDSATTESSEATVVAGEPMQDGTYRLEEKNYKNDYRVTFEITVKDGKIVESKYDNVNADGESKTENTEYNETMKEKAGISPEEFIPKFNEELVAAQSPSSIEVVSGATHSFDSFQNYAQQLIQAAQAGNTETIEIDNGADLKDGTYTLEEKNYSNGYRVVFSMTVADGKISESNYDYLNEAGESKKDDASYNENMEAKSGTSPEEFIPNFNEAFVSAVNAEDGSVADMDVVSGATHSFHSFVIYAQQLLNAAEKGDQTTIEVDNFVTE
;
A
#
# COMPACT_ATOMS: atom_id res chain seq x y z
N MET A 1 -50.18 -17.83 -10.50
CA MET A 1 -49.67 -17.11 -11.69
C MET A 1 -48.40 -16.38 -11.27
N LYS A 2 -47.20 -16.50 -11.84
CA LYS A 2 -46.59 -17.36 -12.87
C LYS A 2 -45.12 -17.51 -12.45
N ALA A 3 -44.59 -18.73 -12.43
CA ALA A 3 -43.17 -19.01 -12.30
C ALA A 3 -42.50 -18.91 -13.69
N LYS A 4 -41.30 -18.32 -13.77
CA LYS A 4 -40.46 -18.36 -14.98
C LYS A 4 -39.34 -19.37 -14.78
N LYS A 5 -39.24 -20.31 -15.72
CA LYS A 5 -38.21 -21.35 -15.83
C LYS A 5 -37.00 -20.79 -16.59
N LEU A 6 -35.80 -21.12 -16.15
CA LEU A 6 -34.55 -20.94 -16.91
C LEU A 6 -34.13 -22.27 -17.52
N ILE A 7 -33.76 -22.23 -18.80
CA ILE A 7 -33.34 -23.35 -19.63
C ILE A 7 -31.81 -23.40 -19.60
N VAL A 8 -31.26 -24.57 -19.24
CA VAL A 8 -29.83 -24.90 -19.29
C VAL A 8 -29.51 -25.45 -20.68
N GLY A 9 -28.56 -24.83 -21.37
CA GLY A 9 -28.01 -25.29 -22.65
C GLY A 9 -26.67 -26.01 -22.44
N MET A 10 -26.63 -27.28 -22.83
CA MET A 10 -25.49 -28.19 -22.77
C MET A 10 -24.77 -28.19 -24.13
N ALA A 11 -23.48 -27.83 -24.16
CA ALA A 11 -22.64 -27.95 -25.35
C ALA A 11 -21.53 -28.96 -25.12
N VAL A 12 -21.61 -30.06 -25.87
CA VAL A 12 -20.64 -31.15 -25.99
C VAL A 12 -19.55 -30.70 -26.97
N PHE A 13 -18.27 -30.86 -26.63
CA PHE A 13 -17.19 -30.80 -27.62
C PHE A 13 -16.29 -32.02 -27.55
N SER A 14 -16.11 -32.61 -28.72
CA SER A 14 -15.57 -33.94 -28.99
C SER A 14 -14.06 -33.99 -28.97
N PHE A 15 -13.56 -35.12 -28.47
CA PHE A 15 -12.18 -35.58 -28.56
C PHE A 15 -11.82 -35.92 -30.01
N ALA A 16 -10.66 -35.46 -30.50
CA ALA A 16 -9.96 -36.06 -31.64
C ALA A 16 -8.46 -35.75 -31.52
N GLY A 17 -7.70 -36.76 -31.11
CA GLY A 17 -6.24 -36.74 -31.22
C GLY A 17 -5.80 -37.03 -32.65
N LEU A 18 -4.61 -36.55 -33.01
CA LEU A 18 -3.88 -37.09 -34.14
C LEU A 18 -2.37 -36.95 -33.95
N LEU A 19 -1.73 -38.09 -34.17
CA LEU A 19 -0.32 -38.41 -34.11
C LEU A 19 0.39 -38.05 -35.43
N LEU A 20 1.69 -37.79 -35.30
CA LEU A 20 2.80 -38.13 -36.22
C LEU A 20 2.98 -37.38 -37.56
N GLY A 21 4.14 -36.70 -37.64
CA GLY A 21 5.17 -37.04 -38.64
C GLY A 21 5.44 -36.00 -39.74
N GLY A 22 6.72 -35.67 -39.96
CA GLY A 22 7.23 -35.34 -41.30
C GLY A 22 8.12 -34.11 -41.43
N CYS A 23 9.39 -34.35 -41.70
CA CYS A 23 10.49 -33.44 -42.05
C CYS A 23 10.32 -32.74 -43.42
N GLY A 24 10.86 -31.52 -43.62
CA GLY A 24 11.28 -31.05 -44.95
C GLY A 24 11.16 -29.55 -45.32
N ALA A 25 12.28 -28.83 -45.22
CA ALA A 25 12.90 -27.78 -46.09
C ALA A 25 12.14 -26.58 -46.73
N ASP A 26 12.77 -25.41 -46.52
CA ASP A 26 13.04 -24.23 -47.39
C ASP A 26 11.96 -23.26 -47.95
N ASP A 27 12.12 -22.00 -47.50
CA ASP A 27 11.97 -20.66 -48.12
C ASP A 27 10.92 -20.41 -49.22
N ASN A 28 9.89 -19.59 -48.90
CA ASN A 28 9.82 -18.19 -49.37
C ASN A 28 8.63 -17.37 -48.80
N ASN A 29 8.90 -16.08 -48.68
CA ASN A 29 8.15 -14.93 -48.16
C ASN A 29 6.68 -14.75 -48.64
N THR A 30 5.73 -14.49 -47.73
CA THR A 30 4.86 -13.27 -47.67
C THR A 30 3.72 -13.40 -46.65
N GLY A 31 3.59 -12.40 -45.77
CA GLY A 31 2.29 -11.82 -45.41
C GLY A 31 1.44 -12.46 -44.31
N SER A 32 1.51 -11.84 -43.13
CA SER A 32 0.39 -11.56 -42.21
C SER A 32 -0.04 -12.60 -41.16
N SER A 33 0.24 -12.21 -39.92
CA SER A 33 -0.62 -12.30 -38.73
C SER A 33 -0.65 -13.60 -37.91
N SER A 34 0.00 -13.47 -36.75
CA SER A 34 -0.53 -13.78 -35.41
C SER A 34 -0.68 -15.25 -35.00
N THR A 35 0.25 -15.70 -34.15
CA THR A 35 -0.04 -16.21 -32.80
C THR A 35 1.29 -16.48 -32.08
N SER A 36 1.60 -15.67 -31.07
CA SER A 36 2.78 -15.87 -30.22
C SER A 36 2.42 -16.80 -29.07
N GLU A 37 3.03 -17.98 -29.03
CA GLU A 37 3.10 -18.83 -27.85
C GLU A 37 4.15 -18.24 -26.89
N SER A 38 3.70 -17.91 -25.69
CA SER A 38 4.52 -17.39 -24.60
C SER A 38 5.43 -18.52 -24.09
N THR A 39 6.73 -18.37 -24.37
CA THR A 39 7.78 -19.20 -23.79
C THR A 39 8.20 -18.59 -22.46
N SER A 40 7.89 -19.30 -21.37
CA SER A 40 8.36 -19.00 -20.03
C SER A 40 9.89 -19.04 -19.98
N GLN A 41 10.52 -17.88 -19.91
CA GLN A 41 11.93 -17.74 -19.55
C GLN A 41 12.05 -17.61 -18.03
N THR A 42 12.59 -18.65 -17.41
CA THR A 42 13.12 -18.63 -16.07
C THR A 42 14.32 -17.69 -16.05
N SER A 43 14.14 -16.47 -15.53
CA SER A 43 15.26 -15.58 -15.19
C SER A 43 15.78 -16.02 -13.83
N ALA A 44 16.97 -16.62 -13.82
CA ALA A 44 17.75 -16.81 -12.63
C ALA A 44 18.14 -15.42 -12.09
N SER A 45 17.62 -15.09 -10.90
CA SER A 45 18.03 -13.90 -10.15
C SER A 45 19.46 -14.09 -9.70
N ASP A 46 20.37 -13.39 -10.37
CA ASP A 46 21.77 -13.28 -9.98
C ASP A 46 21.82 -12.39 -8.74
N SER A 47 21.94 -13.02 -7.57
CA SER A 47 22.00 -12.36 -6.28
C SER A 47 23.38 -11.69 -6.14
N ALA A 48 23.51 -10.51 -6.72
CA ALA A 48 24.62 -9.61 -6.46
C ALA A 48 24.35 -8.88 -5.14
N THR A 49 24.92 -9.39 -4.05
CA THR A 49 25.07 -8.69 -2.79
C THR A 49 25.76 -7.35 -3.06
N THR A 50 24.97 -6.29 -3.15
CA THR A 50 25.46 -4.92 -3.22
C THR A 50 25.66 -4.48 -1.78
N GLU A 51 26.90 -4.24 -1.38
CA GLU A 51 27.21 -3.62 -0.10
C GLU A 51 26.51 -2.25 -0.04
N SER A 52 25.49 -2.15 0.80
CA SER A 52 24.77 -0.92 1.08
C SER A 52 25.67 -0.03 1.93
N SER A 53 26.16 1.07 1.36
CA SER A 53 26.65 2.18 2.17
C SER A 53 25.48 2.65 3.02
N GLU A 54 25.61 2.63 4.35
CA GLU A 54 24.56 3.13 5.25
C GLU A 54 24.21 4.57 4.86
N ALA A 55 23.01 4.76 4.29
CA ALA A 55 22.48 6.08 3.96
C ALA A 55 22.35 6.91 5.25
N THR A 56 22.78 8.16 5.19
CA THR A 56 22.82 9.03 6.36
C THR A 56 21.53 9.82 6.47
N VAL A 57 20.89 9.84 7.65
CA VAL A 57 19.70 10.67 7.90
C VAL A 57 20.12 12.14 8.02
N VAL A 58 19.63 12.98 7.11
CA VAL A 58 19.94 14.43 7.04
C VAL A 58 18.79 15.31 7.54
N ALA A 59 17.57 14.79 7.63
CA ALA A 59 16.42 15.45 8.25
C ALA A 59 15.44 14.41 8.85
N GLY A 60 14.56 14.87 9.75
CA GLY A 60 13.70 14.03 10.57
C GLY A 60 14.18 13.96 12.01
N GLU A 61 13.33 14.33 12.98
CA GLU A 61 13.67 14.16 14.39
C GLU A 61 13.91 12.67 14.71
N PRO A 62 14.94 12.32 15.51
CA PRO A 62 15.18 10.94 15.89
C PRO A 62 13.99 10.39 16.71
N MET A 63 13.68 9.12 16.53
CA MET A 63 12.67 8.45 17.35
C MET A 63 13.11 8.45 18.82
N GLN A 64 12.23 8.85 19.73
CA GLN A 64 12.49 8.84 21.15
C GLN A 64 12.35 7.42 21.72
N ASP A 65 13.23 7.05 22.65
CA ASP A 65 13.14 5.77 23.34
C ASP A 65 11.80 5.61 24.06
N GLY A 66 11.17 4.45 23.89
CA GLY A 66 9.86 4.22 24.48
C GLY A 66 9.13 3.03 23.86
N THR A 67 7.90 2.84 24.32
CA THR A 67 6.96 1.88 23.76
C THR A 67 5.73 2.65 23.29
N TYR A 68 5.41 2.51 22.01
CA TYR A 68 4.36 3.24 21.33
C TYR A 68 3.28 2.25 20.90
N ARG A 69 2.01 2.64 21.05
CA ARG A 69 0.87 1.72 20.92
C ARG A 69 -0.19 2.30 20.01
N LEU A 70 -0.81 1.42 19.22
CA LEU A 70 -1.95 1.71 18.38
C LEU A 70 -2.94 0.55 18.48
N GLU A 71 -4.24 0.86 18.55
CA GLU A 71 -5.29 -0.14 18.48
C GLU A 71 -6.50 0.32 17.67
N GLU A 72 -7.11 -0.62 16.97
CA GLU A 72 -8.42 -0.43 16.33
C GLU A 72 -9.54 -0.51 17.38
N LYS A 73 -10.59 0.30 17.21
CA LYS A 73 -11.78 0.27 18.08
C LYS A 73 -12.76 -0.82 17.67
N ASN A 74 -12.93 -1.02 16.37
CA ASN A 74 -14.00 -1.82 15.82
C ASN A 74 -13.48 -3.16 15.33
N TYR A 75 -14.28 -4.21 15.54
CA TYR A 75 -13.98 -5.54 15.02
C TYR A 75 -14.44 -5.64 13.57
N LYS A 76 -13.55 -6.11 12.69
CA LYS A 76 -13.85 -6.48 11.30
C LYS A 76 -13.55 -7.97 11.12
N ASN A 77 -14.55 -8.72 10.70
CA ASN A 77 -14.48 -10.19 10.60
C ASN A 77 -14.05 -10.85 11.92
N ASP A 78 -14.60 -10.40 13.05
CA ASP A 78 -14.31 -10.87 14.42
C ASP A 78 -12.92 -10.52 14.98
N TYR A 79 -12.11 -9.72 14.27
CA TYR A 79 -10.80 -9.27 14.74
C TYR A 79 -10.63 -7.76 14.70
N ARG A 80 -9.74 -7.25 15.54
CA ARG A 80 -9.24 -5.87 15.47
C ARG A 80 -7.71 -5.87 15.54
N VAL A 81 -7.05 -4.85 15.02
CA VAL A 81 -5.60 -4.69 15.13
C VAL A 81 -5.20 -4.19 16.52
N THR A 82 -4.12 -4.76 17.05
CA THR A 82 -3.29 -4.18 18.09
C THR A 82 -1.86 -4.10 17.58
N PHE A 83 -1.19 -2.97 17.79
CA PHE A 83 0.18 -2.77 17.32
C PHE A 83 1.00 -2.03 18.38
N GLU A 84 2.12 -2.63 18.77
CA GLU A 84 3.14 -2.01 19.61
C GLU A 84 4.49 -1.99 18.89
N ILE A 85 5.23 -0.88 18.99
CA ILE A 85 6.67 -0.84 18.69
C ILE A 85 7.46 -0.42 19.93
N THR A 86 8.66 -0.95 20.08
CA THR A 86 9.64 -0.47 21.07
C THR A 86 10.81 0.20 20.35
N VAL A 87 11.12 1.42 20.74
CA VAL A 87 12.25 2.20 20.24
C VAL A 87 13.35 2.25 21.30
N LYS A 88 14.60 2.02 20.87
CA LYS A 88 15.83 2.24 21.67
C LYS A 88 16.93 2.82 20.79
N ASP A 89 17.65 3.79 21.31
CA ASP A 89 18.74 4.47 20.64
C ASP A 89 18.33 4.98 19.24
N GLY A 90 17.11 5.49 19.13
CA GLY A 90 16.56 5.99 17.86
C GLY A 90 16.17 4.93 16.83
N LYS A 91 16.12 3.65 17.21
CA LYS A 91 15.76 2.53 16.31
C LYS A 91 14.60 1.70 16.86
N ILE A 92 13.74 1.21 15.98
CA ILE A 92 12.73 0.19 16.30
C ILE A 92 13.48 -1.12 16.59
N VAL A 93 13.43 -1.59 17.84
CA VAL A 93 14.07 -2.83 18.28
C VAL A 93 13.08 -3.98 18.46
N GLU A 94 11.78 -3.67 18.48
CA GLU A 94 10.70 -4.65 18.59
C GLU A 94 9.45 -4.13 17.88
N SER A 95 8.75 -5.02 17.19
CA SER A 95 7.47 -4.77 16.53
C SER A 95 6.52 -5.90 16.90
N LYS A 96 5.30 -5.55 17.34
CA LYS A 96 4.23 -6.47 17.74
C LYS A 96 2.89 -6.02 17.13
N TYR A 97 2.79 -6.12 15.82
CA TYR A 97 1.55 -6.05 15.06
C TYR A 97 0.82 -7.38 15.15
N ASP A 98 -0.48 -7.35 15.46
CA ASP A 98 -1.34 -8.53 15.44
C ASP A 98 -2.80 -8.17 15.18
N ASN A 99 -3.59 -9.16 14.79
CA ASN A 99 -5.05 -9.10 14.80
C ASN A 99 -5.57 -10.00 15.94
N VAL A 100 -6.32 -9.43 16.87
CA VAL A 100 -6.86 -10.16 18.02
C VAL A 100 -8.39 -10.20 18.01
N ASN A 101 -8.97 -11.29 18.49
CA ASN A 101 -10.42 -11.44 18.66
C ASN A 101 -10.90 -10.79 19.96
N ALA A 102 -12.20 -10.88 20.25
CA ALA A 102 -12.81 -10.30 21.44
C ALA A 102 -12.30 -10.87 22.77
N ASP A 103 -11.77 -12.10 22.75
CA ASP A 103 -11.15 -12.76 23.90
C ASP A 103 -9.65 -12.43 24.05
N GLY A 104 -9.09 -11.64 23.10
CA GLY A 104 -7.69 -11.27 23.05
C GLY A 104 -6.79 -12.35 22.44
N GLU A 105 -7.36 -13.37 21.79
CA GLU A 105 -6.60 -14.41 21.11
C GLU A 105 -6.16 -13.94 19.72
N SER A 106 -4.92 -14.27 19.35
CA SER A 106 -4.34 -13.90 18.07
C SER A 106 -4.99 -14.64 16.90
N LYS A 107 -5.15 -13.95 15.78
CA LYS A 107 -5.57 -14.53 14.50
C LYS A 107 -4.53 -15.53 13.98
N THR A 108 -3.25 -15.40 14.34
CA THR A 108 -2.23 -16.39 13.95
C THR A 108 -2.53 -17.77 14.52
N GLU A 109 -3.15 -17.84 15.70
CA GLU A 109 -3.50 -19.10 16.37
C GLU A 109 -4.82 -19.71 15.87
N ASN A 110 -5.59 -19.00 15.05
CA ASN A 110 -6.84 -19.51 14.51
C ASN A 110 -6.59 -20.43 13.30
N THR A 111 -6.47 -21.73 13.54
CA THR A 111 -6.18 -22.74 12.49
C THR A 111 -7.21 -22.70 11.34
N GLU A 112 -8.50 -22.60 11.63
CA GLU A 112 -9.56 -22.60 10.60
C GLU A 112 -9.46 -21.38 9.68
N TYR A 113 -9.19 -20.20 10.26
CA TYR A 113 -8.99 -18.97 9.49
C TYR A 113 -7.73 -19.07 8.62
N ASN A 114 -6.63 -19.56 9.19
CA ASN A 114 -5.37 -19.73 8.47
C ASN A 114 -5.55 -20.68 7.27
N GLU A 115 -6.16 -21.85 7.46
CA GLU A 115 -6.43 -22.82 6.39
C GLU A 115 -7.32 -22.21 5.30
N THR A 116 -8.42 -21.55 5.69
CA THR A 116 -9.36 -20.94 4.75
C THR A 116 -8.71 -19.82 3.93
N MET A 117 -7.90 -18.97 4.55
CA MET A 117 -7.23 -17.88 3.85
C MET A 117 -6.12 -18.42 2.95
N LYS A 118 -5.34 -19.42 3.42
CA LYS A 118 -4.28 -20.05 2.63
C LYS A 118 -4.83 -20.67 1.35
N GLU A 119 -5.99 -21.33 1.41
CA GLU A 119 -6.65 -21.90 0.24
C GLU A 119 -7.08 -20.83 -0.78
N LYS A 120 -7.61 -19.69 -0.31
CA LYS A 120 -8.18 -18.65 -1.18
C LYS A 120 -7.16 -17.66 -1.72
N ALA A 121 -6.21 -17.27 -0.88
CA ALA A 121 -5.27 -16.16 -1.12
C ALA A 121 -3.82 -16.61 -1.26
N GLY A 122 -3.51 -17.89 -1.00
CA GLY A 122 -2.15 -18.44 -1.08
C GLY A 122 -1.24 -18.06 0.10
N ILE A 123 -1.76 -17.32 1.08
CA ILE A 123 -1.04 -16.92 2.30
C ILE A 123 -1.99 -16.88 3.51
N SER A 124 -1.47 -16.98 4.72
CA SER A 124 -2.24 -16.92 5.97
C SER A 124 -1.69 -15.89 6.98
N PRO A 125 -2.49 -15.46 7.98
CA PRO A 125 -2.02 -14.59 9.06
C PRO A 125 -0.80 -15.12 9.80
N GLU A 126 -0.73 -16.42 10.07
CA GLU A 126 0.44 -17.08 10.67
C GLU A 126 1.72 -16.88 9.85
N GLU A 127 1.62 -16.69 8.53
CA GLU A 127 2.77 -16.45 7.66
C GLU A 127 3.13 -14.96 7.53
N PHE A 128 2.14 -14.09 7.29
CA PHE A 128 2.43 -12.68 6.99
C PHE A 128 2.62 -11.80 8.23
N ILE A 129 1.96 -12.08 9.36
CA ILE A 129 2.07 -11.24 10.57
C ILE A 129 3.49 -11.28 11.15
N PRO A 130 4.14 -12.46 11.31
CA PRO A 130 5.54 -12.49 11.73
C PRO A 130 6.47 -11.78 10.76
N LYS A 131 6.24 -11.96 9.45
CA LYS A 131 7.03 -11.32 8.39
C LYS A 131 6.96 -9.79 8.48
N PHE A 132 5.78 -9.21 8.64
CA PHE A 132 5.61 -7.76 8.79
C PHE A 132 6.44 -7.21 9.96
N ASN A 133 6.37 -7.88 11.11
CA ASN A 133 7.09 -7.46 12.31
C ASN A 133 8.62 -7.54 12.15
N GLU A 134 9.11 -8.63 11.56
CA GLU A 134 10.54 -8.79 11.27
C GLU A 134 11.02 -7.73 10.28
N GLU A 135 10.28 -7.52 9.19
CA GLU A 135 10.66 -6.59 8.14
C GLU A 135 10.65 -5.13 8.59
N LEU A 136 9.71 -4.71 9.46
CA LEU A 136 9.75 -3.36 10.02
C LEU A 136 10.95 -3.12 10.93
N VAL A 137 11.33 -4.10 11.75
CA VAL A 137 12.55 -4.01 12.56
C VAL A 137 13.79 -3.96 11.67
N ALA A 138 13.82 -4.70 10.56
CA ALA A 138 14.94 -4.67 9.63
C ALA A 138 15.02 -3.36 8.81
N ALA A 139 13.89 -2.92 8.26
CA ALA A 139 13.80 -1.80 7.33
C ALA A 139 13.76 -0.44 8.02
N GLN A 140 13.29 -0.36 9.27
CA GLN A 140 13.07 0.89 10.04
C GLN A 140 12.09 1.88 9.38
N SER A 141 11.46 1.49 8.27
CA SER A 141 10.53 2.31 7.51
C SER A 141 9.46 1.41 6.88
N PRO A 142 8.16 1.68 7.11
CA PRO A 142 7.10 0.87 6.53
C PRO A 142 7.07 0.95 5.00
N SER A 143 7.38 2.11 4.40
CA SER A 143 7.36 2.32 2.95
C SER A 143 8.46 1.56 2.19
N SER A 144 9.44 1.01 2.90
CA SER A 144 10.54 0.21 2.35
C SER A 144 10.29 -1.30 2.40
N ILE A 145 9.15 -1.72 2.94
CA ILE A 145 8.76 -3.13 3.02
C ILE A 145 8.04 -3.52 1.73
N GLU A 146 8.32 -4.71 1.21
CA GLU A 146 7.67 -5.19 -0.01
C GLU A 146 6.23 -5.62 0.26
N VAL A 147 5.34 -5.29 -0.67
CA VAL A 147 3.94 -5.72 -0.59
C VAL A 147 3.83 -7.24 -0.53
N VAL A 148 2.96 -7.75 0.34
CA VAL A 148 2.74 -9.19 0.48
C VAL A 148 1.50 -9.60 -0.33
N SER A 149 1.74 -10.23 -1.47
CA SER A 149 0.68 -10.73 -2.35
C SER A 149 -0.28 -11.65 -1.60
N GLY A 150 -1.59 -11.44 -1.81
CA GLY A 150 -2.65 -12.17 -1.09
C GLY A 150 -3.01 -11.57 0.27
N ALA A 151 -2.23 -10.61 0.79
CA ALA A 151 -2.49 -9.92 2.06
C ALA A 151 -2.46 -8.38 1.92
N THR A 152 -2.68 -7.83 0.73
CA THR A 152 -2.55 -6.40 0.40
C THR A 152 -3.28 -5.49 1.39
N HIS A 153 -4.57 -5.72 1.68
CA HIS A 153 -5.30 -4.90 2.65
C HIS A 153 -4.67 -4.93 4.06
N SER A 154 -4.17 -6.09 4.50
CA SER A 154 -3.50 -6.21 5.82
C SER A 154 -2.14 -5.51 5.81
N PHE A 155 -1.46 -5.52 4.68
CA PHE A 155 -0.18 -4.84 4.50
C PHE A 155 -0.33 -3.31 4.49
N ASP A 156 -1.34 -2.79 3.79
CA ASP A 156 -1.60 -1.35 3.72
C ASP A 156 -1.93 -0.78 5.10
N SER A 157 -2.80 -1.46 5.87
CA SER A 157 -3.11 -1.08 7.26
C SER A 157 -1.87 -1.16 8.14
N PHE A 158 -1.05 -2.21 8.00
CA PHE A 158 0.21 -2.33 8.72
C PHE A 158 1.17 -1.17 8.44
N GLN A 159 1.38 -0.79 7.17
CA GLN A 159 2.25 0.32 6.80
C GLN A 159 1.75 1.66 7.37
N ASN A 160 0.45 1.92 7.25
CA ASN A 160 -0.20 3.10 7.83
C ASN A 160 0.02 3.18 9.34
N TYR A 161 -0.30 2.11 10.07
CA TYR A 161 -0.20 2.10 11.53
C TYR A 161 1.25 2.17 12.02
N ALA A 162 2.19 1.50 11.33
CA ALA A 162 3.61 1.61 11.60
C ALA A 162 4.09 3.07 11.42
N GLN A 163 3.65 3.75 10.36
CA GLN A 163 4.00 5.15 10.12
C GLN A 163 3.46 6.08 11.21
N GLN A 164 2.24 5.85 11.70
CA GLN A 164 1.68 6.61 12.83
C GLN A 164 2.45 6.38 14.13
N LEU A 165 2.86 5.14 14.40
CA LEU A 165 3.69 4.82 15.56
C LEU A 165 5.09 5.45 15.48
N ILE A 166 5.69 5.52 14.29
CA ILE A 166 6.96 6.24 14.07
C ILE A 166 6.79 7.73 14.37
N GLN A 167 5.72 8.37 13.87
CA GLN A 167 5.43 9.78 14.16
C GLN A 167 5.24 10.02 15.66
N ALA A 168 4.49 9.14 16.34
CA ALA A 168 4.36 9.19 17.79
C ALA A 168 5.71 9.03 18.51
N ALA A 169 6.59 8.16 17.99
CA ALA A 169 7.93 8.00 18.52
C ALA A 169 8.83 9.22 18.33
N GLN A 170 8.77 9.89 17.17
CA GLN A 170 9.49 11.15 16.95
C GLN A 170 8.97 12.27 17.87
N ALA A 171 7.66 12.30 18.12
CA ALA A 171 7.04 13.22 19.06
C ALA A 171 7.25 12.85 20.54
N GLY A 172 7.76 11.65 20.85
CA GLY A 172 7.82 11.11 22.21
C GLY A 172 6.46 10.91 22.86
N ASN A 173 5.39 10.78 22.07
CA ASN A 173 4.03 10.62 22.55
C ASN A 173 3.70 9.13 22.78
N THR A 174 3.68 8.69 24.04
CA THR A 174 3.39 7.30 24.41
C THR A 174 1.90 7.02 24.64
N GLU A 175 1.01 7.97 24.36
CA GLU A 175 -0.43 7.71 24.40
C GLU A 175 -0.82 6.68 23.33
N THR A 176 -1.73 5.75 23.67
CA THR A 176 -2.24 4.79 22.69
C THR A 176 -3.02 5.53 21.62
N ILE A 177 -2.62 5.37 20.36
CA ILE A 177 -3.36 5.85 19.20
C ILE A 177 -4.58 4.93 19.01
N GLU A 178 -5.78 5.51 18.99
CA GLU A 178 -6.99 4.74 18.69
C GLU A 178 -7.47 5.03 17.26
N ILE A 179 -7.71 3.97 16.48
CA ILE A 179 -8.24 4.04 15.11
C ILE A 179 -9.72 3.65 15.11
N ASP A 180 -10.61 4.52 14.64
CA ASP A 180 -12.06 4.25 14.53
C ASP A 180 -12.41 3.53 13.22
N ASN A 181 -11.67 2.45 12.94
CA ASN A 181 -11.68 1.74 11.67
C ASN A 181 -13.11 1.32 11.25
N GLY A 182 -13.48 1.63 10.01
CA GLY A 182 -14.79 1.29 9.45
C GLY A 182 -15.95 2.14 9.96
N ALA A 183 -15.69 3.22 10.69
CA ALA A 183 -16.71 4.23 11.00
C ALA A 183 -17.08 5.03 9.75
N ASP A 184 -18.29 5.60 9.72
CA ASP A 184 -18.68 6.51 8.63
C ASP A 184 -17.74 7.72 8.58
N LEU A 185 -17.25 8.06 7.39
CA LEU A 185 -16.43 9.25 7.18
C LEU A 185 -17.21 10.51 7.59
N LYS A 186 -16.62 11.33 8.45
CA LYS A 186 -17.22 12.59 8.87
C LYS A 186 -16.92 13.67 7.84
N ASP A 187 -17.93 14.46 7.48
CA ASP A 187 -17.76 15.60 6.58
C ASP A 187 -16.73 16.60 7.11
N GLY A 188 -15.91 17.14 6.22
CA GLY A 188 -14.81 18.02 6.58
C GLY A 188 -13.67 18.02 5.58
N THR A 189 -12.66 18.85 5.86
CA THR A 189 -11.40 18.84 5.13
C THR A 189 -10.30 18.36 6.07
N TYR A 190 -9.62 17.30 5.67
CA TYR A 190 -8.54 16.65 6.41
C TYR A 190 -7.23 16.92 5.68
N THR A 191 -6.18 17.26 6.42
CA THR A 191 -4.93 17.73 5.83
C THR A 191 -3.73 17.03 6.45
N LEU A 192 -2.73 16.76 5.63
CA LEU A 192 -1.46 16.17 5.99
C LEU A 192 -0.35 16.91 5.25
N GLU A 193 0.74 17.23 5.94
CA GLU A 193 1.94 17.78 5.30
C GLU A 193 3.21 17.18 5.89
N GLU A 194 4.20 16.97 5.04
CA GLU A 194 5.55 16.63 5.46
C GLU A 194 6.27 17.89 5.98
N LYS A 195 7.12 17.72 6.99
CA LYS A 195 7.93 18.80 7.55
C LYS A 195 9.21 19.02 6.74
N ASN A 196 9.86 17.95 6.30
CA ASN A 196 11.19 18.01 5.71
C ASN A 196 11.14 17.88 4.19
N TYR A 197 11.96 18.69 3.51
CA TYR A 197 12.11 18.64 2.07
C TYR A 197 13.08 17.51 1.66
N SER A 198 12.62 16.63 0.77
CA SER A 198 13.43 15.61 0.10
C SER A 198 13.57 15.97 -1.37
N ASN A 199 14.82 16.06 -1.85
CA ASN A 199 15.12 16.49 -3.22
C ASN A 199 14.47 17.83 -3.61
N GLY A 200 14.35 18.75 -2.65
CA GLY A 200 13.76 20.08 -2.85
C GLY A 200 12.23 20.15 -2.79
N TYR A 201 11.54 19.06 -2.44
CA TYR A 201 10.07 19.05 -2.30
C TYR A 201 9.62 18.34 -1.03
N ARG A 202 8.42 18.70 -0.55
CA ARG A 202 7.71 18.00 0.52
C ARG A 202 6.28 17.69 0.09
N VAL A 203 5.69 16.62 0.61
CA VAL A 203 4.28 16.30 0.37
C VAL A 203 3.37 17.28 1.09
N VAL A 204 2.32 17.72 0.38
CA VAL A 204 1.10 18.28 0.97
C VAL A 204 -0.09 17.49 0.45
N PHE A 205 -1.03 17.18 1.32
CA PHE A 205 -2.19 16.36 0.97
C PHE A 205 -3.43 16.86 1.70
N SER A 206 -4.49 17.19 0.97
CA SER A 206 -5.82 17.39 1.54
C SER A 206 -6.85 16.43 0.95
N MET A 207 -7.79 15.99 1.78
CA MET A 207 -8.96 15.22 1.40
C MET A 207 -10.22 15.91 1.93
N THR A 208 -11.23 16.11 1.08
CA THR A 208 -12.53 16.66 1.50
C THR A 208 -13.59 15.58 1.48
N VAL A 209 -14.30 15.42 2.59
CA VAL A 209 -15.46 14.54 2.74
C VAL A 209 -16.74 15.36 2.74
N ALA A 210 -17.70 14.97 1.92
CA ALA A 210 -19.05 15.54 1.87
C ALA A 210 -20.08 14.42 1.71
N ASP A 211 -21.15 14.47 2.48
CA ASP A 211 -22.19 13.44 2.52
C ASP A 211 -21.61 12.03 2.77
N GLY A 212 -20.60 11.93 3.64
CA GLY A 212 -19.92 10.69 4.00
C GLY A 212 -19.07 10.05 2.89
N LYS A 213 -18.77 10.80 1.82
CA LYS A 213 -17.94 10.35 0.68
C LYS A 213 -16.79 11.31 0.42
N ILE A 214 -15.71 10.80 -0.16
CA ILE A 214 -14.63 11.67 -0.62
C ILE A 214 -15.13 12.47 -1.82
N SER A 215 -15.20 13.78 -1.68
CA SER A 215 -15.59 14.70 -2.77
C SER A 215 -14.38 15.27 -3.50
N GLU A 216 -13.23 15.36 -2.83
CA GLU A 216 -12.00 15.92 -3.39
C GLU A 216 -10.76 15.30 -2.75
N SER A 217 -9.71 15.14 -3.57
CA SER A 217 -8.37 14.73 -3.16
C SER A 217 -7.36 15.65 -3.84
N ASN A 218 -6.48 16.27 -3.04
CA ASN A 218 -5.42 17.15 -3.50
C ASN A 218 -4.08 16.75 -2.85
N TYR A 219 -3.46 15.71 -3.39
CA TYR A 219 -2.09 15.31 -3.13
C TYR A 219 -1.15 16.03 -4.09
N ASP A 220 -0.05 16.59 -3.58
CA ASP A 220 0.99 17.22 -4.38
C ASP A 220 2.34 17.20 -3.65
N TYR A 221 3.40 17.52 -4.38
CA TYR A 221 4.73 17.80 -3.84
C TYR A 221 5.05 19.27 -4.08
N LEU A 222 5.26 20.05 -3.02
CA LEU A 222 5.59 21.47 -3.14
C LEU A 222 7.05 21.74 -2.83
N ASN A 223 7.65 22.66 -3.58
CA ASN A 223 8.97 23.20 -3.26
C ASN A 223 8.88 24.32 -2.19
N GLU A 224 10.02 24.91 -1.79
CA GLU A 224 10.04 26.01 -0.80
C GLU A 224 9.28 27.27 -1.24
N ALA A 225 9.14 27.50 -2.55
CA ALA A 225 8.36 28.60 -3.10
C ALA A 225 6.85 28.30 -3.15
N GLY A 226 6.42 27.08 -2.81
CA GLY A 226 5.03 26.63 -2.89
C GLY A 226 4.61 26.21 -4.30
N GLU A 227 5.56 26.00 -5.22
CA GLU A 227 5.28 25.56 -6.59
C GLU A 227 5.17 24.03 -6.63
N SER A 228 4.23 23.52 -7.43
CA SER A 228 4.00 22.07 -7.57
C SER A 228 5.10 21.41 -8.38
N LYS A 229 5.54 20.22 -7.93
CA LYS A 229 6.44 19.34 -8.67
C LYS A 229 5.87 18.92 -10.02
N LYS A 230 4.55 18.79 -10.12
CA LYS A 230 3.88 18.41 -11.37
C LYS A 230 4.02 19.50 -12.45
N ASP A 231 4.25 20.74 -12.04
CA ASP A 231 4.48 21.88 -12.95
C ASP A 231 5.98 22.07 -13.26
N ASP A 232 6.88 21.30 -12.63
CA ASP A 232 8.32 21.34 -12.91
C ASP A 232 8.65 20.54 -14.17
N ALA A 233 8.68 21.24 -15.31
CA ALA A 233 9.00 20.65 -16.60
C ALA A 233 10.36 19.93 -16.63
N SER A 234 11.37 20.41 -15.90
CA SER A 234 12.69 19.77 -15.89
C SER A 234 12.67 18.48 -15.07
N TYR A 235 11.97 18.47 -13.94
CA TYR A 235 11.80 17.25 -13.15
C TYR A 235 11.00 16.21 -13.94
N ASN A 236 9.89 16.62 -14.57
CA ASN A 236 9.05 15.74 -15.39
C ASN A 236 9.87 15.09 -16.51
N GLU A 237 10.60 15.87 -17.31
CA GLU A 237 11.43 15.35 -18.41
C GLU A 237 12.49 14.34 -17.91
N ASN A 238 13.15 14.66 -16.80
CA ASN A 238 14.19 13.80 -16.23
C ASN A 238 13.64 12.49 -15.65
N MET A 239 12.48 12.53 -14.98
CA MET A 239 11.86 11.35 -14.39
C MET A 239 11.24 10.45 -15.45
N GLU A 240 10.57 11.04 -16.44
CA GLU A 240 9.98 10.32 -17.59
C GLU A 240 11.05 9.50 -18.31
N ALA A 241 12.19 10.12 -18.61
CA ALA A 241 13.29 9.45 -19.30
C ALA A 241 13.89 8.26 -18.52
N LYS A 242 13.77 8.24 -17.19
CA LYS A 242 14.35 7.20 -16.33
C LYS A 242 13.36 6.11 -15.91
N SER A 243 12.09 6.49 -15.73
CA SER A 243 11.09 5.65 -15.07
C SER A 243 9.85 5.39 -15.93
N GLY A 244 9.67 6.11 -17.04
CA GLY A 244 8.52 5.99 -17.94
C GLY A 244 7.22 6.58 -17.39
N THR A 245 7.33 7.46 -16.39
CA THR A 245 6.24 8.31 -15.90
C THR A 245 6.82 9.58 -15.26
N SER A 246 5.96 10.55 -14.92
CA SER A 246 6.34 11.82 -14.32
C SER A 246 5.32 12.31 -13.29
N PRO A 247 5.71 13.23 -12.39
CA PRO A 247 4.78 13.87 -11.45
C PRO A 247 3.54 14.48 -12.11
N GLU A 248 3.69 15.08 -13.29
CA GLU A 248 2.57 15.57 -14.11
C GLU A 248 1.53 14.49 -14.44
N GLU A 249 1.96 13.25 -14.62
CA GLU A 249 1.08 12.12 -14.94
C GLU A 249 0.53 11.41 -13.70
N PHE A 250 1.40 11.03 -12.76
CA PHE A 250 0.97 10.17 -11.66
C PHE A 250 0.23 10.92 -10.56
N ILE A 251 0.49 12.22 -10.34
CA ILE A 251 -0.17 12.99 -9.26
C ILE A 251 -1.68 13.14 -9.54
N PRO A 252 -2.12 13.57 -10.74
CA PRO A 252 -3.55 13.56 -11.06
C PRO A 252 -4.18 12.17 -10.97
N ASN A 253 -3.45 11.14 -11.46
CA ASN A 253 -3.93 9.76 -11.41
C ASN A 253 -4.17 9.27 -9.97
N PHE A 254 -3.24 9.51 -9.04
CA PHE A 254 -3.41 9.15 -7.63
C PHE A 254 -4.66 9.77 -7.02
N ASN A 255 -4.87 11.08 -7.26
CA ASN A 255 -6.02 11.81 -6.72
C ASN A 255 -7.35 11.27 -7.27
N GLU A 256 -7.44 11.05 -8.58
CA GLU A 256 -8.66 10.52 -9.21
C GLU A 256 -8.94 9.07 -8.80
N ALA A 257 -7.89 8.23 -8.79
CA ALA A 257 -8.00 6.83 -8.45
C ALA A 257 -8.37 6.64 -6.97
N PHE A 258 -7.85 7.45 -6.05
CA PHE A 258 -8.20 7.39 -4.63
C PHE A 258 -9.67 7.70 -4.38
N VAL A 259 -10.16 8.80 -4.96
CA VAL A 259 -11.57 9.18 -4.85
C VAL A 259 -12.47 8.08 -5.43
N SER A 260 -12.07 7.49 -6.56
CA SER A 260 -12.84 6.43 -7.21
C SER A 260 -12.84 5.12 -6.42
N ALA A 261 -11.67 4.70 -5.93
CA ALA A 261 -11.46 3.44 -5.23
C ALA A 261 -12.21 3.43 -3.89
N VAL A 262 -12.05 4.46 -3.05
CA VAL A 262 -12.69 4.48 -1.73
C VAL A 262 -14.21 4.68 -1.80
N ASN A 263 -14.71 5.42 -2.79
CA ASN A 263 -16.15 5.63 -2.93
C ASN A 263 -16.90 4.47 -3.59
N ALA A 264 -16.18 3.45 -4.09
CA ALA A 264 -16.78 2.23 -4.59
C ALA A 264 -17.46 1.43 -3.47
N GLU A 265 -18.41 0.57 -3.82
CA GLU A 265 -19.02 -0.36 -2.85
C GLU A 265 -17.93 -1.30 -2.31
N ASP A 266 -17.78 -1.35 -0.98
CA ASP A 266 -16.71 -2.05 -0.27
C ASP A 266 -15.28 -1.63 -0.68
N GLY A 267 -15.14 -0.45 -1.30
CA GLY A 267 -13.88 0.06 -1.84
C GLY A 267 -12.91 0.57 -0.78
N SER A 268 -11.62 0.52 -1.10
CA SER A 268 -10.53 0.92 -0.22
C SER A 268 -9.32 1.41 -1.01
N VAL A 269 -8.33 1.97 -0.31
CA VAL A 269 -7.04 2.35 -0.94
C VAL A 269 -6.31 1.17 -1.57
N ALA A 270 -6.55 -0.06 -1.08
CA ALA A 270 -5.88 -1.27 -1.57
C ALA A 270 -6.38 -1.68 -2.96
N ASP A 271 -7.50 -1.12 -3.42
CA ASP A 271 -8.07 -1.35 -4.75
C ASP A 271 -7.44 -0.41 -5.81
N MET A 272 -6.52 0.47 -5.40
CA MET A 272 -5.76 1.30 -6.32
C MET A 272 -4.63 0.49 -6.97
N ASP A 273 -4.49 0.63 -8.29
CA ASP A 273 -3.37 0.02 -9.02
C ASP A 273 -2.06 0.76 -8.74
N VAL A 274 -1.00 -0.01 -8.49
CA VAL A 274 0.36 0.54 -8.37
C VAL A 274 0.76 1.18 -9.70
N VAL A 275 1.22 2.43 -9.65
CA VAL A 275 1.76 3.12 -10.83
C VAL A 275 3.21 2.71 -11.08
N SER A 276 3.42 1.98 -12.17
CA SER A 276 4.75 1.56 -12.62
C SER A 276 5.64 2.79 -12.86
N GLY A 277 6.90 2.74 -12.41
CA GLY A 277 7.82 3.87 -12.46
C GLY A 277 7.68 4.88 -11.31
N ALA A 278 6.56 4.87 -10.58
CA ALA A 278 6.29 5.74 -9.43
C ALA A 278 5.97 4.97 -8.14
N THR A 279 6.47 3.73 -8.01
CA THR A 279 6.12 2.81 -6.91
C THR A 279 6.38 3.40 -5.52
N HIS A 280 7.51 4.08 -5.30
CA HIS A 280 7.79 4.72 -4.00
C HIS A 280 6.80 5.86 -3.68
N SER A 281 6.48 6.69 -4.67
CA SER A 281 5.49 7.75 -4.54
C SER A 281 4.10 7.19 -4.25
N PHE A 282 3.74 6.07 -4.88
CA PHE A 282 2.47 5.39 -4.68
C PHE A 282 2.32 4.84 -3.26
N HIS A 283 3.34 4.15 -2.72
CA HIS A 283 3.27 3.64 -1.35
C HIS A 283 3.16 4.77 -0.33
N SER A 284 3.91 5.86 -0.53
CA SER A 284 3.81 7.06 0.33
C SER A 284 2.41 7.69 0.27
N PHE A 285 1.85 7.80 -0.95
CA PHE A 285 0.48 8.24 -1.16
C PHE A 285 -0.53 7.37 -0.39
N VAL A 286 -0.46 6.04 -0.54
CA VAL A 286 -1.39 5.09 0.13
C VAL A 286 -1.30 5.18 1.65
N ILE A 287 -0.09 5.31 2.21
CA ILE A 287 0.12 5.49 3.66
C ILE A 287 -0.54 6.80 4.14
N TYR A 288 -0.32 7.92 3.45
CA TYR A 288 -0.87 9.22 3.85
C TYR A 288 -2.38 9.32 3.61
N ALA A 289 -2.89 8.73 2.52
CA ALA A 289 -4.31 8.64 2.24
C ALA A 289 -5.05 7.92 3.37
N GLN A 290 -4.51 6.82 3.88
CA GLN A 290 -5.11 6.10 5.01
C GLN A 290 -5.05 6.89 6.32
N GLN A 291 -4.03 7.70 6.55
CA GLN A 291 -4.01 8.58 7.73
C GLN A 291 -5.12 9.63 7.66
N LEU A 292 -5.37 10.20 6.48
CA LEU A 292 -6.49 11.11 6.25
C LEU A 292 -7.84 10.40 6.42
N LEU A 293 -7.98 9.14 5.99
CA LEU A 293 -9.17 8.33 6.24
C LEU A 293 -9.39 8.09 7.75
N ASN A 294 -8.36 7.68 8.48
CA ASN A 294 -8.45 7.50 9.94
C ASN A 294 -8.88 8.79 10.66
N ALA A 295 -8.32 9.93 10.24
CA ALA A 295 -8.70 11.24 10.74
C ALA A 295 -10.17 11.57 10.42
N ALA A 296 -10.64 11.22 9.23
CA ALA A 296 -12.02 11.41 8.80
C ALA A 296 -13.03 10.50 9.51
N GLU A 297 -12.68 9.24 9.76
CA GLU A 297 -13.48 8.32 10.58
C GLU A 297 -13.66 8.88 12.00
N LYS A 298 -12.59 9.44 12.57
CA LYS A 298 -12.59 10.10 13.88
C LYS A 298 -13.24 11.50 13.88
N GLY A 299 -13.33 12.16 12.72
CA GLY A 299 -13.75 13.56 12.58
C GLY A 299 -12.72 14.57 13.09
N ASP A 300 -11.43 14.20 13.12
CA ASP A 300 -10.33 15.04 13.58
C ASP A 300 -9.72 15.80 12.41
N GLN A 301 -10.07 17.09 12.28
CA GLN A 301 -9.60 17.95 11.19
C GLN A 301 -8.27 18.65 11.53
N THR A 302 -7.59 18.25 12.60
CA THR A 302 -6.24 18.76 12.91
C THR A 302 -5.28 18.34 11.80
N THR A 303 -4.49 19.28 11.29
CA THR A 303 -3.46 18.96 10.29
C THR A 303 -2.47 17.94 10.85
N ILE A 304 -2.28 16.85 10.12
CA ILE A 304 -1.28 15.83 10.43
C ILE A 304 0.08 16.32 9.91
N GLU A 305 1.00 16.62 10.82
CA GLU A 305 2.39 16.93 10.45
C GLU A 305 3.24 15.66 10.51
N VAL A 306 3.84 15.28 9.38
CA VAL A 306 4.73 14.13 9.26
C VAL A 306 6.19 14.60 9.31
N ASP A 307 6.93 14.25 10.35
CA ASP A 307 8.38 14.53 10.46
C ASP A 307 9.19 13.50 9.65
N ASN A 308 8.96 13.47 8.33
CA ASN A 308 9.53 12.49 7.42
C ASN A 308 11.06 12.46 7.45
N PHE A 309 11.65 11.26 7.55
CA PHE A 309 13.09 11.08 7.44
C PHE A 309 13.57 11.36 6.00
N VAL A 310 14.66 12.11 5.88
CA VAL A 310 15.36 12.34 4.60
C VAL A 310 16.75 11.75 4.72
N THR A 311 17.15 10.96 3.73
CA THR A 311 18.46 10.31 3.68
C THR A 311 19.27 10.74 2.45
N GLU A 312 20.60 10.80 2.62
CA GLU A 312 21.61 11.06 1.57
C GLU A 312 22.73 10.01 1.58
#